data_AF-A0A498BV05-F1
#
_entry.id   AF-A0A498BV05-F1
#
_cell.length_a   1.000
_cell.length_b   1.000
_cell.length_c   1.000
_cell.angle_alpha   90.00
_cell.angle_beta   90.00
_cell.angle_gamma   90.00
#
_symmetry.space_group_name_H-M   'P 1'
#
loop_
_entity.id
_entity.type
_entity.pdbx_description
1 polymer ?
#
loop_
_entity_poly.entity_id
_entity_poly.type
_entity_poly.pdbx_seq_one_letter_code
_entity_poly.pdbx_strand_id
1 'polypeptide(L)' 'MDINSERRVAANVAALISTHPLTTVAQAADMREEDLNARLHGHASFTVNDLVRVGGFLRLPAAQFMEGLTA' A
#
# COMPACT_ATOMS: atom_id res chain seq x y z
N MET A 1 -5.77 14.62 -4.32
CA MET A 1 -4.36 14.22 -4.16
C MET A 1 -3.72 14.37 -5.54
N ASP A 2 -2.49 14.88 -5.66
CA ASP A 2 -1.85 15.02 -6.97
C ASP A 2 -1.48 13.64 -7.53
N ILE A 3 -1.57 13.43 -8.86
CA ILE A 3 -1.29 12.14 -9.51
C ILE A 3 0.12 11.64 -9.18
N ASN A 4 1.09 12.53 -9.02
CA ASN A 4 2.45 12.13 -8.63
C ASN A 4 2.50 11.63 -7.18
N SER A 5 1.65 12.15 -6.31
CA SER A 5 1.55 11.70 -4.92
C SER A 5 0.91 10.31 -4.83
N GLU A 6 -0.11 10.02 -5.63
CA GLU A 6 -0.75 8.70 -5.65
C GLU A 6 0.21 7.61 -6.17
N ARG A 7 0.95 7.91 -7.25
CA ARG A 7 1.98 6.99 -7.76
C ARG A 7 3.10 6.76 -6.76
N ARG A 8 3.50 7.79 -6.01
CA ARG A 8 4.50 7.66 -4.95
C ARG A 8 4.02 6.75 -3.83
N VAL A 9 2.77 6.91 -3.38
CA VAL A 9 2.18 6.02 -2.36
C VAL A 9 2.16 4.57 -2.85
N ALA A 10 1.70 4.32 -4.07
CA ALA A 10 1.67 2.97 -4.64
C ALA A 10 3.07 2.33 -4.70
N ALA A 11 4.08 3.10 -5.13
CA ALA A 11 5.47 2.66 -5.17
C ALA A 11 6.03 2.34 -3.76
N ASN A 12 5.73 3.18 -2.76
CA ASN A 12 6.15 2.95 -1.37
C ASN A 12 5.51 1.70 -0.79
N VAL A 13 4.21 1.49 -1.02
CA VAL A 13 3.51 0.26 -0.61
C VAL A 13 4.16 -0.94 -1.28
N ALA A 14 4.37 -0.90 -2.60
CA ALA A 14 4.99 -1.99 -3.37
C ALA A 14 6.37 -2.37 -2.82
N ALA A 15 7.21 -1.38 -2.52
CA ALA A 15 8.54 -1.61 -1.97
C ALA A 15 8.48 -2.30 -0.59
N LEU A 16 7.61 -1.81 0.30
CA LEU A 16 7.49 -2.29 1.67
C LEU A 16 6.87 -3.70 1.78
N ILE A 17 5.99 -4.06 0.84
CA ILE A 17 5.36 -5.38 0.82
C ILE A 17 6.12 -6.39 -0.06
N SER A 18 7.16 -5.98 -0.79
CA SER A 18 7.84 -6.79 -1.81
C SER A 18 8.41 -8.13 -1.31
N THR A 19 8.69 -8.24 -0.02
CA THR A 19 9.18 -9.48 0.62
C THR A 19 8.06 -10.43 1.07
N HIS A 20 6.80 -10.06 0.85
CA HIS A 20 5.63 -10.80 1.30
C HIS A 20 4.78 -11.26 0.10
N PRO A 21 4.14 -12.44 0.17
CA PRO A 21 3.16 -12.83 -0.85
C PRO A 21 2.00 -11.84 -0.90
N LEU A 22 1.61 -11.43 -2.12
CA LEU A 22 0.54 -10.45 -2.32
C LEU A 22 -0.79 -10.92 -1.71
N THR A 23 -1.10 -12.21 -1.84
CA THR A 23 -2.22 -12.89 -1.19
C THR A 23 -2.26 -12.66 0.32
N THR A 24 -1.12 -12.85 1.01
CA THR A 24 -1.02 -12.70 2.46
C THR A 24 -1.27 -11.26 2.89
N VAL A 25 -0.70 -10.30 2.16
CA VAL A 25 -0.89 -8.86 2.44
C VAL A 25 -2.34 -8.46 2.21
N ALA A 26 -2.95 -8.90 1.11
CA ALA A 26 -4.34 -8.61 0.78
C ALA A 26 -5.29 -9.18 1.84
N GLN A 27 -5.07 -10.44 2.26
CA GLN A 27 -5.84 -11.08 3.34
C GLN A 27 -5.72 -10.32 4.65
N ALA A 28 -4.49 -9.97 5.06
CA ALA A 28 -4.26 -9.22 6.30
C ALA A 28 -4.88 -7.82 6.25
N ALA A 29 -4.95 -7.24 5.06
CA ALA A 29 -5.57 -5.94 4.84
C ALA A 29 -7.09 -6.01 4.54
N ASP A 30 -7.72 -7.19 4.73
CA ASP A 30 -9.16 -7.41 4.49
C ASP A 30 -9.60 -6.84 3.12
N MET A 31 -8.83 -7.17 2.08
CA MET A 31 -9.10 -6.79 0.70
C MET A 31 -8.80 -7.95 -0.25
N ARG A 32 -9.36 -7.90 -1.46
CA ARG A 32 -9.04 -8.91 -2.47
C ARG A 32 -7.65 -8.66 -3.04
N GLU A 33 -6.99 -9.73 -3.47
CA GLU A 33 -5.68 -9.62 -4.10
C GLU A 33 -5.74 -8.79 -5.40
N GLU A 34 -6.81 -8.95 -6.19
CA GLU A 34 -7.06 -8.15 -7.41
C GLU A 34 -7.13 -6.64 -7.11
N ASP A 35 -7.76 -6.28 -6.00
CA ASP A 35 -7.93 -4.90 -5.55
C ASP A 35 -6.60 -4.28 -5.11
N LEU A 36 -5.80 -5.04 -4.37
CA LEU A 36 -4.46 -4.62 -3.97
C LEU A 36 -3.57 -4.48 -5.21
N ASN A 37 -3.60 -5.45 -6.12
CA ASN A 37 -2.82 -5.42 -7.35
C ASN A 37 -3.18 -4.22 -8.23
N ALA A 38 -4.47 -3.92 -8.39
CA ALA A 38 -4.94 -2.76 -9.15
C ALA A 38 -4.39 -1.45 -8.57
N ARG A 39 -4.35 -1.32 -7.23
CA ARG A 39 -3.81 -0.12 -6.55
C ARG A 39 -2.31 0.03 -6.71
N LEU A 40 -1.56 -1.07 -6.60
CA LEU A 40 -0.10 -1.06 -6.79
C LEU A 40 0.30 -0.61 -8.21
N HIS A 41 -0.52 -0.92 -9.21
CA HIS A 41 -0.29 -0.56 -10.60
C HIS A 41 -0.94 0.78 -11.00
N GLY A 42 -1.57 1.49 -10.07
CA GLY A 42 -2.18 2.80 -10.30
C GLY A 42 -3.49 2.75 -11.10
N HIS A 43 -4.14 1.59 -11.19
CA HIS A 43 -5.51 1.48 -11.73
C HIS A 43 -6.56 1.94 -10.71
N ALA A 44 -6.19 2.02 -9.44
CA ALA A 44 -6.97 2.61 -8.36
C ALA A 44 -6.05 3.29 -7.35
N SER A 45 -6.54 4.29 -6.62
CA SER A 45 -5.77 4.98 -5.59
C SER A 45 -5.87 4.25 -4.25
N PHE A 46 -4.81 4.29 -3.44
CA PHE A 46 -4.87 3.85 -2.04
C PHE A 46 -5.64 4.86 -1.20
N THR A 47 -6.62 4.39 -0.44
CA THR A 47 -7.25 5.19 0.61
C THR A 47 -6.42 5.14 1.90
N VAL A 48 -6.63 6.10 2.81
CA VAL A 48 -5.99 6.05 4.13
C VAL A 48 -6.35 4.77 4.89
N ASN A 49 -7.59 4.29 4.76
CA ASN A 49 -8.02 3.03 5.37
C ASN A 49 -7.25 1.82 4.80
N ASP A 50 -7.02 1.77 3.48
CA ASP A 50 -6.20 0.73 2.86
C ASP A 50 -4.79 0.73 3.46
N LEU A 51 -4.18 1.91 3.60
CA LEU A 51 -2.84 2.07 4.16
C LEU A 51 -2.76 1.70 5.65
N VAL A 52 -3.79 2.00 6.44
CA VAL A 52 -3.87 1.57 7.84
C VAL A 52 -3.92 0.05 7.96
N ARG A 53 -4.70 -0.61 7.09
CA ARG A 53 -4.84 -2.06 7.08
C ARG A 53 -3.55 -2.77 6.64
N VAL A 54 -2.95 -2.33 5.55
CA VAL A 54 -1.64 -2.84 5.08
C VAL A 54 -0.54 -2.53 6.10
N GLY A 55 -0.56 -1.34 6.70
CA GLY A 55 0.34 -0.93 7.77
C GLY A 55 0.22 -1.79 9.03
N GLY A 56 -1.00 -2.21 9.39
CA GLY A 56 -1.24 -3.12 10.51
C GLY A 56 -0.50 -4.46 10.34
N PHE A 57 -0.49 -5.01 9.11
CA PHE A 57 0.28 -6.21 8.79
C PHE A 57 1.79 -5.99 8.93
N LEU A 58 2.31 -4.88 8.40
CA LEU A 58 3.73 -4.53 8.42
C LEU A 58 4.21 -3.95 9.77
N ARG A 59 3.30 -3.67 10.70
CA ARG A 59 3.53 -2.87 11.92
C ARG A 59 4.10 -1.48 11.63
N LEU A 60 3.63 -0.85 10.56
CA LEU A 60 4.02 0.50 10.13
C LEU A 60 2.82 1.46 10.15
N PRO A 61 2.99 2.73 10.54
CA PRO A 61 1.92 3.72 10.48
C PRO A 61 1.66 4.15 9.03
N ALA A 62 0.40 4.49 8.72
CA ALA A 62 -0.02 4.88 7.37
C ALA A 62 0.78 6.06 6.78
N ALA A 63 1.27 6.97 7.64
CA ALA A 63 2.10 8.11 7.27
C ALA A 63 3.37 7.72 6.51
N GLN A 64 3.99 6.58 6.84
CA GLN A 64 5.22 6.14 6.16
C GLN A 64 5.01 5.82 4.68
N PHE A 65 3.82 5.37 4.28
CA PHE A 65 3.53 5.17 2.86
C PHE A 65 3.36 6.49 2.10
N MET A 66 2.92 7.56 2.79
CA MET A 66 2.65 8.87 2.20
C MET A 66 3.90 9.75 2.08
N GLU A 67 4.74 9.71 3.12
CA GLU A 67 5.98 10.47 3.23
C GLU A 67 7.16 9.77 2.52
N GLY A 68 7.10 8.43 2.42
CA GLY A 68 8.18 7.59 1.91
C GLY A 68 9.10 7.08 3.00
N LEU A 69 9.89 6.06 2.67
CA LEU A 69 11.00 5.58 3.51
C LEU A 69 12.03 6.71 3.61
N THR A 70 11.92 7.53 4.65
CA THR A 70 13.01 8.39 5.10
C THR A 70 14.01 7.50 5.81
N ALA A 71 15.08 7.15 5.08
CA ALA A 71 16.31 6.64 5.66
C ALA A 71 17.09 7.79 6.31
#